data_AF-A0A832CUQ6-F1
#
_entry.id   AF-A0A832CUQ6-F1
#
_cell.length_a   1.000
_cell.length_b   1.000
_cell.length_c   1.000
_cell.angle_alpha   90.00
_cell.angle_beta   90.00
_cell.angle_gamma   90.00
#
_symmetry.space_group_name_H-M   'P 1'
#
loop_
_entity.id
_entity.type
_entity.pdbx_description
1 polymer ?
#
loop_
_entity_poly.entity_id
_entity_poly.type
_entity_poly.pdbx_seq_one_letter_code
_entity_poly.pdbx_strand_id
1 'polypeptide(L)'
;MVKAIVKISDEGIVLDKCIDSEFCSNLGRLGYIRDNIVEPLEVAYQASLGTIEFNGLSGWEASLQILSMLRIRLSLFLVYHDLRTKGKRVKARVKDNTLLIPLSPGKVLEILVLEEGVHMTLEGLAEWSRGVQALNHIPIIAIVDKTGVITYYEARTMTQLI
;
A
#
# COMPACT_ATOMS: atom_id res chain seq x y z
N MET A 1 4.26 1.53 -21.90
CA MET A 1 3.24 0.96 -22.81
C MET A 1 2.22 0.27 -21.93
N VAL A 2 0.93 0.53 -22.16
CA VAL A 2 -0.16 -0.08 -21.38
C VAL A 2 -0.15 -1.60 -21.58
N LYS A 3 -0.25 -2.32 -20.46
CA LYS A 3 -0.17 -3.78 -20.36
C LYS A 3 -1.48 -4.42 -19.90
N ALA A 4 -2.34 -3.65 -19.23
CA ALA A 4 -3.66 -4.07 -18.82
C ALA A 4 -4.61 -2.88 -18.69
N ILE A 5 -5.90 -3.14 -18.84
CA ILE A 5 -6.98 -2.19 -18.64
C ILE A 5 -7.81 -2.69 -17.46
N VAL A 6 -8.12 -1.78 -16.54
CA VAL A 6 -8.98 -2.07 -15.39
C VAL A 6 -10.24 -1.19 -15.42
N LYS A 7 -11.28 -1.66 -14.74
CA LYS A 7 -12.51 -0.90 -14.49
C LYS A 7 -13.00 -1.11 -13.08
N ILE A 8 -13.86 -0.22 -12.59
CA ILE A 8 -14.55 -0.42 -11.31
C ILE A 8 -15.83 -1.25 -11.54
N SER A 9 -16.06 -2.20 -10.65
CA SER A 9 -17.31 -2.94 -10.48
C SER A 9 -17.79 -2.80 -9.03
N ASP A 10 -18.95 -3.40 -8.72
CA ASP A 10 -19.50 -3.44 -7.35
C ASP A 10 -18.60 -4.20 -6.37
N GLU A 11 -17.74 -5.10 -6.86
CA GLU A 11 -16.83 -5.92 -6.05
C GLU A 11 -15.45 -5.28 -5.84
N GLY A 12 -15.12 -4.21 -6.59
CA GLY A 12 -13.85 -3.52 -6.52
C GLY A 12 -13.28 -3.14 -7.89
N ILE A 13 -11.96 -3.02 -7.99
CA ILE A 13 -11.31 -2.81 -9.29
C ILE A 13 -11.08 -4.18 -9.93
N VAL A 14 -11.61 -4.39 -11.13
CA VAL A 14 -11.49 -5.65 -11.87
C VAL A 14 -10.61 -5.47 -13.10
N LEU A 15 -9.89 -6.53 -13.46
CA LEU A 15 -9.14 -6.61 -14.71
C LEU A 15 -10.12 -6.78 -15.88
N ASP A 16 -10.27 -5.74 -16.70
CA ASP A 16 -11.17 -5.74 -17.86
C ASP A 16 -10.51 -6.40 -19.07
N LYS A 17 -9.24 -6.05 -19.32
CA LYS A 17 -8.44 -6.62 -20.41
C LYS A 17 -6.99 -6.79 -20.00
N CYS A 18 -6.46 -7.99 -20.23
CA CYS A 18 -5.03 -8.26 -20.14
C CYS A 18 -4.40 -8.20 -21.54
N ILE A 19 -3.50 -7.24 -21.77
CA ILE A 19 -2.81 -7.06 -23.06
C ILE A 19 -1.48 -7.84 -23.05
N ASP A 20 -0.78 -7.81 -21.92
CA ASP A 20 0.45 -8.56 -21.67
C ASP A 20 0.19 -9.65 -20.62
N SER A 21 0.15 -10.92 -21.05
CA SER A 21 -0.18 -12.07 -20.22
C SER A 21 0.86 -12.36 -19.15
N GLU A 22 2.15 -12.13 -19.43
CA GLU A 22 3.24 -12.31 -18.47
C GLU A 22 3.09 -11.30 -17.32
N PHE A 23 2.78 -10.05 -17.66
CA PHE A 23 2.52 -9.00 -16.68
C PHE A 23 1.35 -9.35 -15.74
N CYS A 24 0.18 -9.70 -16.29
CA CYS A 24 -0.98 -10.05 -15.47
C CYS A 24 -0.73 -11.31 -14.62
N SER A 25 -0.06 -12.33 -15.20
CA SER A 25 0.31 -13.54 -14.48
C SER A 25 1.27 -13.26 -13.33
N ASN A 26 2.25 -12.37 -13.52
CA ASN A 26 3.16 -11.96 -12.45
C ASN A 26 2.42 -11.22 -11.32
N LEU A 27 1.48 -10.33 -11.64
CA LEU A 27 0.64 -9.68 -10.62
C LEU A 27 -0.20 -10.71 -9.84
N GLY A 28 -0.79 -11.69 -10.53
CA GLY A 28 -1.50 -12.81 -9.90
C GLY A 28 -0.60 -13.65 -9.00
N ARG A 29 0.60 -14.00 -9.45
CA ARG A 29 1.62 -14.74 -8.66
C ARG A 29 2.05 -13.96 -7.41
N LEU A 30 2.16 -12.64 -7.52
CA LEU A 30 2.41 -11.75 -6.38
C LEU A 30 1.16 -11.51 -5.53
N GLY A 31 0.04 -12.15 -5.87
CA GLY A 31 -1.23 -12.11 -5.14
C GLY A 31 -1.93 -10.76 -5.21
N TYR A 32 -1.58 -9.91 -6.17
CA TYR A 32 -2.24 -8.61 -6.40
C TYR A 32 -3.52 -8.73 -7.22
N ILE A 33 -3.71 -9.86 -7.88
CA ILE A 33 -4.95 -10.22 -8.58
C ILE A 33 -5.51 -11.48 -7.92
N ARG A 34 -6.78 -11.45 -7.54
CA ARG A 34 -7.52 -12.60 -7.02
C ARG A 34 -8.93 -12.59 -7.59
N ASP A 35 -9.35 -13.67 -8.21
CA ASP A 35 -10.69 -13.79 -8.81
C ASP A 35 -11.04 -12.60 -9.71
N ASN A 36 -10.06 -12.17 -10.52
CA ASN A 36 -10.12 -11.00 -11.41
C ASN A 36 -10.17 -9.62 -10.72
N ILE A 37 -10.25 -9.57 -9.41
CA ILE A 37 -10.17 -8.33 -8.60
C ILE A 37 -8.70 -7.99 -8.37
N VAL A 38 -8.34 -6.73 -8.61
CA VAL A 38 -6.98 -6.19 -8.46
C VAL A 38 -6.90 -5.31 -7.21
N GLU A 39 -5.84 -5.47 -6.44
CA GLU A 39 -5.62 -4.71 -5.21
C GLU A 39 -5.50 -3.20 -5.49
N PRO A 40 -6.32 -2.33 -4.87
CA PRO A 40 -6.41 -0.91 -5.24
C PRO A 40 -5.10 -0.13 -5.28
N LEU A 41 -4.24 -0.29 -4.27
CA LEU A 41 -2.94 0.40 -4.25
C LEU A 41 -2.01 -0.11 -5.36
N GLU A 42 -2.08 -1.40 -5.71
CA GLU A 42 -1.29 -1.93 -6.82
C GLU A 42 -1.81 -1.39 -8.16
N VAL A 43 -3.13 -1.23 -8.34
CA VAL A 43 -3.68 -0.60 -9.55
C VAL A 43 -3.16 0.84 -9.68
N ALA A 44 -3.25 1.64 -8.61
CA ALA A 44 -2.75 3.01 -8.61
C ALA A 44 -1.24 3.07 -8.87
N TYR A 45 -0.46 2.11 -8.35
CA TYR A 45 0.98 2.01 -8.57
C TYR A 45 1.29 1.70 -10.03
N GLN A 46 0.68 0.65 -10.60
CA GLN A 46 0.90 0.27 -12.00
C GLN A 46 0.37 1.36 -12.96
N ALA A 47 -0.72 2.04 -12.61
CA ALA A 47 -1.19 3.20 -13.35
C ALA A 47 -0.13 4.31 -13.36
N SER A 48 0.49 4.63 -12.21
CA SER A 48 1.55 5.66 -12.13
C SER A 48 2.78 5.34 -12.99
N LEU A 49 3.05 4.05 -13.23
CA LEU A 49 4.10 3.57 -14.12
C LEU A 49 3.69 3.55 -15.61
N GLY A 50 2.44 3.87 -15.93
CA GLY A 50 1.88 3.80 -17.28
C GLY A 50 1.73 2.36 -17.81
N THR A 51 1.68 1.37 -16.92
CA THR A 51 1.49 -0.06 -17.28
C THR A 51 0.02 -0.47 -17.18
N ILE A 52 -0.79 0.22 -16.38
CA ILE A 52 -2.24 0.02 -16.32
C ILE A 52 -2.96 1.28 -16.80
N GLU A 53 -4.04 1.06 -17.55
CA GLU A 53 -5.00 2.08 -17.95
C GLU A 53 -6.29 1.96 -17.13
N PHE A 54 -6.84 3.11 -16.77
CA PHE A 54 -8.12 3.24 -16.07
C PHE A 54 -8.90 4.40 -16.69
N ASN A 55 -10.14 4.15 -17.14
CA ASN A 55 -11.00 5.13 -17.82
C ASN A 55 -10.33 5.85 -19.01
N GLY A 56 -9.50 5.15 -19.79
CA GLY A 56 -8.76 5.73 -20.92
C GLY A 56 -7.57 6.60 -20.51
N LEU A 57 -7.27 6.71 -19.21
CA LEU A 57 -6.12 7.45 -18.68
C LEU A 57 -5.03 6.47 -18.23
N SER A 58 -3.78 6.93 -18.28
CA SER A 58 -2.62 6.20 -17.72
C SER A 58 -1.64 7.20 -17.07
N GLY A 59 -0.63 6.68 -16.37
CA GLY A 59 0.32 7.53 -15.64
C GLY A 59 -0.25 8.05 -14.32
N TRP A 60 0.36 9.13 -13.83
CA TRP A 60 -0.03 9.76 -12.55
C TRP A 60 -1.45 10.28 -12.54
N GLU A 61 -1.99 10.71 -13.69
CA GLU A 61 -3.37 11.18 -13.78
C GLU A 61 -4.37 10.07 -13.44
N ALA A 62 -4.21 8.89 -14.05
CA ALA A 62 -5.02 7.71 -13.73
C ALA A 62 -4.84 7.28 -12.27
N SER A 63 -3.60 7.30 -11.77
CA SER A 63 -3.28 6.97 -10.38
C SER A 63 -4.05 7.87 -9.41
N LEU A 64 -3.96 9.20 -9.57
CA LEU A 64 -4.65 10.18 -8.73
C LEU A 64 -6.17 10.05 -8.83
N GLN A 65 -6.70 9.76 -10.02
CA GLN A 65 -8.13 9.50 -10.21
C GLN A 65 -8.58 8.29 -9.38
N ILE A 66 -7.85 7.17 -9.43
CA ILE A 66 -8.15 5.96 -8.65
C ILE A 66 -8.13 6.27 -7.14
N LEU A 67 -7.09 6.96 -6.66
CA LEU A 67 -6.95 7.32 -5.24
C LEU A 67 -8.12 8.19 -4.78
N SER A 68 -8.50 9.20 -5.57
CA SER A 68 -9.63 10.08 -5.27
C SER A 68 -10.95 9.31 -5.24
N MET A 69 -11.21 8.46 -6.24
CA MET A 69 -12.45 7.68 -6.32
C MET A 69 -12.61 6.72 -5.14
N LEU A 70 -11.52 6.08 -4.72
CA LEU A 70 -11.52 5.11 -3.62
C LEU A 70 -11.28 5.74 -2.25
N ARG A 71 -11.14 7.08 -2.18
CA ARG A 71 -10.83 7.84 -0.96
C ARG A 71 -9.59 7.31 -0.23
N ILE A 72 -8.59 6.87 -1.00
CA ILE A 72 -7.30 6.42 -0.48
C ILE A 72 -6.44 7.66 -0.21
N ARG A 73 -5.84 7.71 0.97
CA ARG A 73 -4.94 8.82 1.34
C ARG A 73 -3.70 8.82 0.45
N LEU A 74 -3.33 10.01 -0.03
CA LEU A 74 -2.15 10.18 -0.88
C LEU A 74 -0.87 9.74 -0.15
N SER A 75 -0.73 10.07 1.13
CA SER A 75 0.38 9.65 2.00
C SER A 75 0.58 8.12 1.99
N LEU A 76 -0.49 7.36 2.20
CA LEU A 76 -0.50 5.90 2.19
C LEU A 76 -0.02 5.37 0.83
N PHE A 77 -0.51 5.98 -0.26
CA PHE A 77 -0.06 5.63 -1.60
C PHE A 77 1.41 5.97 -1.85
N LEU A 78 1.91 7.13 -1.41
CA LEU A 78 3.31 7.51 -1.59
C LEU A 78 4.27 6.54 -0.87
N VAL A 79 3.93 6.15 0.37
CA VAL A 79 4.68 5.12 1.10
C VAL A 79 4.62 3.77 0.38
N TYR A 80 3.44 3.38 -0.12
CA TYR A 80 3.30 2.17 -0.92
C TYR A 80 4.17 2.21 -2.18
N HIS A 81 4.11 3.32 -2.93
CA HIS A 81 4.87 3.55 -4.15
C HIS A 81 6.37 3.45 -3.89
N ASP A 82 6.90 4.17 -2.89
CA ASP A 82 8.32 4.10 -2.51
C ASP A 82 8.78 2.66 -2.22
N LEU A 83 8.00 1.92 -1.43
CA LEU A 83 8.31 0.54 -1.08
C LEU A 83 8.26 -0.40 -2.29
N ARG A 84 7.28 -0.24 -3.19
CA ARG A 84 7.19 -1.02 -4.43
C ARG A 84 8.33 -0.70 -5.39
N THR A 85 8.71 0.57 -5.53
CA THR A 85 9.89 0.99 -6.32
C THR A 85 11.18 0.38 -5.76
N LYS A 86 11.27 0.21 -4.44
CA LYS A 86 12.37 -0.51 -3.77
C LYS A 86 12.25 -2.05 -3.87
N GLY A 87 11.35 -2.56 -4.70
CA GLY A 87 11.17 -3.99 -4.96
C GLY A 87 10.47 -4.76 -3.83
N LYS A 88 9.88 -4.08 -2.83
CA LYS A 88 9.16 -4.76 -1.75
C LYS A 88 7.80 -5.25 -2.25
N ARG A 89 7.36 -6.40 -1.73
CA ARG A 89 5.99 -6.90 -1.90
C ARG A 89 5.14 -6.39 -0.75
N VAL A 90 4.38 -5.33 -1.02
CA VAL A 90 3.57 -4.63 -0.03
C VAL A 90 2.11 -5.05 -0.18
N LYS A 91 1.42 -5.27 0.94
CA LYS A 91 -0.03 -5.49 1.01
C LYS A 91 -0.69 -4.40 1.81
N ALA A 92 -1.82 -3.88 1.32
CA ALA A 92 -2.54 -2.83 1.98
C ALA A 92 -3.51 -3.38 3.03
N ARG A 93 -3.54 -2.76 4.21
CA ARG A 93 -4.69 -2.81 5.12
C ARG A 93 -5.30 -1.41 5.18
N VAL A 94 -6.00 -1.06 4.11
CA VAL A 94 -6.45 0.31 3.82
C VAL A 94 -7.27 0.93 4.96
N LYS A 95 -8.09 0.14 5.68
CA LYS A 95 -8.92 0.64 6.78
C LYS A 95 -8.11 1.20 7.97
N ASP A 96 -6.86 0.76 8.14
CA ASP A 96 -6.07 1.06 9.33
C ASP A 96 -4.88 1.99 9.03
N ASN A 97 -4.78 2.55 7.81
CA ASN A 97 -3.59 3.27 7.31
C ASN A 97 -2.29 2.45 7.47
N THR A 98 -2.38 1.12 7.43
CA THR A 98 -1.22 0.24 7.57
C THR A 98 -0.88 -0.48 6.27
N LEU A 99 0.41 -0.69 6.08
CA LEU A 99 0.98 -1.50 5.01
C LEU A 99 1.73 -2.69 5.62
N LEU A 100 1.64 -3.84 4.95
CA LEU A 100 2.25 -5.08 5.40
C LEU A 100 3.31 -5.54 4.42
N ILE A 101 4.49 -5.88 4.91
CA ILE A 101 5.54 -6.53 4.13
C ILE A 101 5.84 -7.89 4.77
N PRO A 102 5.41 -9.01 4.14
CA PRO A 102 5.79 -10.33 4.59
C PRO A 102 7.31 -10.50 4.51
N LEU A 103 7.94 -10.91 5.61
CA LEU A 103 9.37 -11.22 5.65
C LEU A 103 9.61 -12.74 5.58
N SER A 104 8.89 -13.48 6.41
CA SER A 104 8.93 -14.94 6.50
C SER A 104 7.59 -15.46 7.04
N PRO A 105 7.32 -16.78 7.01
CA PRO A 105 6.13 -17.33 7.65
C PRO A 105 6.01 -16.85 9.10
N GLY A 106 4.86 -16.24 9.45
CA GLY A 106 4.60 -15.72 10.78
C GLY A 106 5.35 -14.44 11.18
N LYS A 107 6.07 -13.78 10.25
CA LYS A 107 6.77 -12.52 10.53
C LYS A 107 6.54 -11.49 9.43
N VAL A 108 6.02 -10.34 9.84
CA VAL A 108 5.59 -9.25 8.95
C VAL A 108 6.16 -7.93 9.47
N LEU A 109 6.61 -7.05 8.57
CA LEU A 109 6.75 -5.62 8.91
C LEU A 109 5.38 -4.98 8.75
N GLU A 110 4.87 -4.41 9.82
CA GLU A 110 3.62 -3.66 9.81
C GLU A 110 3.93 -2.17 9.95
N ILE A 111 3.60 -1.44 8.89
CA ILE A 111 4.00 -0.05 8.68
C ILE A 111 2.77 0.82 8.87
N LEU A 112 2.73 1.62 9.94
CA LEU A 112 1.74 2.67 10.12
C LEU A 112 2.17 3.93 9.37
N VAL A 113 1.29 4.46 8.51
CA VAL A 113 1.56 5.70 7.78
C VAL A 113 0.97 6.89 8.53
N LEU A 114 1.83 7.84 8.85
CA LEU A 114 1.53 9.10 9.54
C LEU A 114 1.82 10.29 8.62
N GLU A 115 1.09 11.38 8.85
CA GLU A 115 1.17 12.61 8.07
C GLU A 115 1.49 13.78 9.00
N GLU A 116 2.39 14.67 8.57
CA GLU A 116 2.59 15.95 9.23
C GLU A 116 1.26 16.71 9.32
N GLY A 117 0.90 17.16 10.53
CA GLY A 117 -0.36 17.85 10.80
C GLY A 117 -1.53 16.94 11.24
N VAL A 118 -1.43 15.62 11.09
CA VAL A 118 -2.42 14.67 11.62
C VAL A 118 -2.04 14.26 13.05
N HIS A 119 -2.97 14.41 13.99
CA HIS A 119 -2.70 14.18 15.41
C HIS A 119 -2.72 12.68 15.73
N MET A 120 -1.64 12.20 16.35
CA MET A 120 -1.52 10.89 17.00
C MET A 120 -0.97 11.10 18.41
N THR A 121 -1.59 10.48 19.41
CA THR A 121 -1.08 10.54 20.79
C THR A 121 0.05 9.55 20.99
N LEU A 122 0.95 9.84 21.93
CA LEU A 122 2.04 8.91 22.28
C LEU A 122 1.49 7.60 22.84
N GLU A 123 0.40 7.67 23.60
CA GLU A 123 -0.33 6.53 24.14
C GLU A 123 -0.88 5.66 23.00
N GLY A 124 -1.54 6.27 22.00
CA GLY A 124 -2.08 5.55 20.85
C GLY A 124 -0.97 4.90 20.01
N LEU A 125 0.18 5.57 19.87
CA LEU A 125 1.34 4.98 19.18
C LEU A 125 1.90 3.78 19.94
N ALA A 126 2.01 3.89 21.27
CA ALA A 126 2.47 2.80 22.11
C ALA A 126 1.50 1.60 22.09
N GLU A 127 0.19 1.85 22.15
CA GLU A 127 -0.85 0.82 22.05
C GLU A 127 -0.81 0.11 20.69
N TRP A 128 -0.73 0.87 19.60
CA TRP A 128 -0.57 0.30 18.26
C TRP A 128 0.69 -0.57 18.17
N SER A 129 1.85 -0.06 18.62
CA SER A 129 3.11 -0.82 18.61
C SER A 129 2.99 -2.13 19.38
N ARG A 130 2.42 -2.11 20.60
CA ARG A 130 2.21 -3.32 21.40
C ARG A 130 1.29 -4.31 20.70
N GLY A 131 0.23 -3.83 20.05
CA GLY A 131 -0.69 -4.67 19.28
C GLY A 131 0.01 -5.38 18.12
N VAL A 132 0.84 -4.66 17.37
CA VAL A 132 1.67 -5.23 16.30
C VAL A 132 2.65 -6.27 16.85
N GLN A 133 3.35 -5.97 17.95
CA GLN A 133 4.28 -6.90 18.59
C GLN A 133 3.60 -8.17 19.10
N ALA A 134 2.38 -8.05 19.64
CA ALA A 134 1.58 -9.20 20.11
C ALA A 134 1.23 -10.18 18.98
N LEU A 135 1.19 -9.71 17.73
CA LEU A 135 1.02 -10.54 16.53
C LEU A 135 2.35 -11.09 15.98
N ASN A 136 3.46 -10.92 16.70
CA ASN A 136 4.81 -11.25 16.25
C ASN A 136 5.24 -10.48 14.97
N HIS A 137 4.65 -9.29 14.78
CA HIS A 137 5.03 -8.37 13.70
C HIS A 137 6.05 -7.34 14.21
N ILE A 138 6.77 -6.72 13.29
CA ILE A 138 7.70 -5.62 13.58
C ILE A 138 7.00 -4.29 13.30
N PRO A 139 6.80 -3.43 14.31
CA PRO A 139 6.17 -2.12 14.14
C PRO A 139 7.14 -1.13 13.51
N ILE A 140 6.76 -0.61 12.34
CA ILE A 140 7.44 0.46 11.63
C ILE A 140 6.49 1.65 11.52
N ILE A 141 6.97 2.86 11.77
CA ILE A 141 6.25 4.08 11.39
C ILE A 141 6.87 4.64 10.12
N ALA A 142 6.03 5.08 9.21
CA ALA A 142 6.40 5.88 8.05
C ALA A 142 5.77 7.27 8.20
N ILE A 143 6.60 8.29 8.33
CA ILE A 143 6.15 9.69 8.46
C ILE A 143 6.32 10.36 7.10
N VAL A 144 5.22 10.89 6.56
CA VAL A 144 5.21 11.69 5.33
C VAL A 144 5.09 13.16 5.72
N ASP A 145 6.09 13.96 5.37
CA ASP A 145 6.06 15.40 5.60
C ASP A 145 5.21 16.14 4.55
N LYS A 146 4.96 17.44 4.75
CA LYS A 146 4.17 18.27 3.83
C LYS A 146 4.74 18.39 2.41
N THR A 147 6.02 18.05 2.22
CA THR A 147 6.70 18.07 0.91
C THR A 147 6.68 16.71 0.22
N GLY A 148 6.22 15.67 0.91
CA GLY A 148 6.19 14.29 0.42
C GLY A 148 7.45 13.49 0.74
N VAL A 149 8.36 14.00 1.59
CA VAL A 149 9.51 13.24 2.07
C VAL A 149 9.02 12.17 3.04
N ILE A 150 9.49 10.94 2.84
CA ILE A 150 9.10 9.77 3.63
C ILE A 150 10.28 9.35 4.50
N THR A 151 10.05 9.27 5.82
CA THR A 151 11.03 8.75 6.77
C THR A 151 10.49 7.54 7.52
N TYR A 152 11.29 6.50 7.65
CA TYR A 152 10.92 5.24 8.30
C TYR A 152 11.66 5.07 9.62
N TYR A 153 10.94 4.69 10.68
CA TYR A 153 11.52 4.33 11.97
C TYR A 153 10.93 3.03 12.48
N GLU A 154 11.77 2.21 13.10
CA GLU A 154 11.28 1.09 13.90
C GLU A 154 10.82 1.61 15.25
N ALA A 155 9.56 1.34 15.61
CA ALA A 155 8.90 1.92 16.77
C ALA A 155 8.52 0.82 17.77
N ARG A 156 9.51 0.08 18.29
CA ARG A 156 9.26 -0.98 19.27
C ARG A 156 9.03 -0.41 20.67
N THR A 157 7.94 -0.82 21.29
CA THR A 157 7.75 -0.69 22.73
C THR A 157 8.60 -1.71 23.48
N MET A 158 9.25 -1.27 24.56
CA MET A 158 10.06 -2.09 25.46
C MET A 158 9.48 -1.97 26.86
N THR A 159 9.28 -3.10 27.53
CA THR A 159 9.05 -3.12 28.99
C THR A 159 10.39 -3.39 29.65
N GLN A 160 10.97 -2.39 30.33
CA GLN A 160 12.06 -2.67 31.26
C GLN A 160 11.47 -3.35 32.50
N LEU A 161 11.95 -4.56 32.78
CA LEU A 161 11.80 -5.15 34.10
C LEU A 161 12.72 -4.36 35.03
N ILE A 162 12.13 -3.47 35.83
CA ILE A 162 12.80 -2.79 36.94
C ILE A 162 12.63 -3.67 38.19
#